data_AF-A0A2D8NL87-F1
#
_entry.id   AF-A0A2D8NL87-F1
#
_cell.length_a   1.000
_cell.length_b   1.000
_cell.length_c   1.000
_cell.angle_alpha   90.00
_cell.angle_beta   90.00
_cell.angle_gamma   90.00
#
_symmetry.space_group_name_H-M   'P 1'
#
loop_
_entity.id
_entity.type
_entity.pdbx_description
1 polymer ?
#
loop_
_entity_poly.entity_id
_entity_poly.type
_entity_poly.pdbx_seq_one_letter_code
_entity_poly.pdbx_strand_id
1 'polypeptide(L)' 'MTRETAGWHMSRASDLDVAVELTDVLTAQLLAQRGSNARAEILDLRMTLKSADPDDPGAVAELTEKLASRIANLTP' A
#
# COMPACT_ATOMS: atom_id res chain seq x y z
N MET A 1 36.45 22.98 0.19
CA MET A 1 35.29 22.62 1.03
C MET A 1 34.03 22.96 0.27
N THR A 2 33.67 22.12 -0.70
CA THR A 2 32.40 22.22 -1.41
C THR A 2 31.38 21.47 -0.56
N ARG A 3 30.39 22.22 -0.05
CA ARG A 3 29.17 21.69 0.57
C ARG A 3 28.62 20.61 -0.35
N GLU A 4 28.74 19.36 0.05
CA GLU A 4 27.93 18.29 -0.50
C GLU A 4 26.48 18.66 -0.16
N THR A 5 25.78 19.12 -1.18
CA THR A 5 24.35 19.32 -1.19
C THR A 5 23.73 18.07 -0.61
N ALA A 6 23.11 18.20 0.56
CA ALA A 6 22.25 17.20 1.15
C ALA A 6 21.33 16.71 0.04
N GLY A 7 21.64 15.52 -0.49
CA GLY A 7 20.85 14.88 -1.52
C GLY A 7 19.46 14.77 -0.95
N TRP A 8 18.51 15.37 -1.65
CA TRP A 8 17.11 15.33 -1.30
C TRP A 8 16.70 13.85 -1.32
N HIS A 9 16.75 13.19 -0.17
CA HIS A 9 16.13 11.88 0.10
C HIS A 9 14.59 12.06 0.11
N MET A 10 14.06 12.69 -0.94
CA MET A 10 12.65 13.03 -1.11
C MET A 10 12.08 12.43 -2.42
N SER A 11 12.68 11.39 -2.97
CA SER A 11 12.12 10.71 -4.15
C SER A 11 12.34 9.22 -4.09
N ARG A 12 11.60 8.60 -3.17
CA ARG A 12 11.13 7.22 -3.13
C ARG A 12 10.68 6.99 -1.68
N ALA A 13 9.44 7.37 -1.36
CA ALA A 13 8.67 6.40 -0.60
C ALA A 13 8.76 5.14 -1.46
N SER A 14 9.39 4.07 -0.96
CA SER A 14 9.51 2.87 -1.78
C SER A 14 8.09 2.48 -2.17
N ASP A 15 7.86 1.98 -3.38
CA ASP A 15 6.50 1.61 -3.81
C ASP A 15 5.87 0.63 -2.80
N LEU A 16 6.70 -0.05 -1.99
CA LEU A 16 6.32 -0.90 -0.88
C LEU A 16 5.77 -0.10 0.31
N ASP A 17 6.39 1.03 0.68
CA ASP A 17 5.86 1.92 1.73
C ASP A 17 4.47 2.44 1.33
N VAL A 18 4.27 2.76 0.04
CA VAL A 18 2.97 3.17 -0.48
C VAL A 18 1.97 2.01 -0.42
N ALA A 19 2.35 0.79 -0.81
CA ALA A 19 1.51 -0.39 -0.71
C ALA A 19 1.10 -0.71 0.75
N VAL A 20 2.02 -0.50 1.71
CA VAL A 20 1.76 -0.64 3.15
C VAL A 20 0.72 0.39 3.60
N GLU A 21 0.91 1.67 3.26
CA GLU A 21 -0.05 2.73 3.62
C GLU A 21 -1.45 2.47 3.04
N LEU A 22 -1.55 2.06 1.77
CA LEU A 22 -2.83 1.75 1.14
C LEU A 22 -3.51 0.53 1.81
N THR A 23 -2.73 -0.45 2.24
CA THR A 23 -3.24 -1.62 2.99
C THR A 23 -3.83 -1.21 4.34
N ASP A 24 -3.19 -0.27 5.04
CA ASP A 24 -3.67 0.25 6.32
C ASP A 24 -4.95 1.08 6.15
N VAL A 25 -5.01 1.92 5.11
CA VAL A 25 -6.22 2.68 4.75
C VAL A 25 -7.40 1.75 4.45
N LEU A 26 -7.19 0.71 3.64
CA LEU A 26 -8.21 -0.29 3.33
C LEU A 26 -8.66 -1.05 4.59
N THR A 27 -7.72 -1.42 5.46
CA THR A 27 -8.03 -2.08 6.73
C THR A 27 -8.92 -1.21 7.62
N ALA A 28 -8.60 0.08 7.75
CA ALA A 28 -9.40 1.02 8.53
C ALA A 28 -10.82 1.19 7.96
N GLN A 29 -10.95 1.29 6.64
CA GLN A 29 -12.27 1.39 5.97
C GLN A 29 -13.09 0.11 6.16
N LEU A 30 -12.49 -1.06 6.00
CA LEU A 30 -13.17 -2.34 6.21
C LEU A 30 -13.63 -2.52 7.67
N LEU A 31 -12.82 -2.08 8.64
CA LEU A 31 -13.22 -2.09 10.06
C LEU A 31 -14.34 -1.09 10.37
N ALA A 32 -14.37 0.05 9.67
CA ALA A 32 -15.43 1.06 9.82
C ALA A 32 -16.75 0.61 9.18
N GLN A 33 -16.70 -0.21 8.13
CA GLN A 33 -17.87 -0.84 7.52
C GLN A 33 -18.40 -1.95 8.44
N ARG A 34 -19.67 -1.84 8.89
CA ARG A 34 -20.34 -2.87 9.72
C ARG A 34 -20.75 -4.11 8.91
N GLY A 35 -19.86 -4.65 8.10
CA GLY A 35 -20.06 -5.83 7.26
C GLY A 35 -19.46 -7.10 7.88
N SER A 36 -20.11 -8.24 7.69
CA SER A 36 -19.69 -9.55 8.22
C SER A 36 -18.37 -10.08 7.63
N ASN A 37 -17.83 -9.47 6.58
CA ASN A 37 -16.68 -10.00 5.82
C ASN A 37 -15.37 -9.21 5.99
N ALA A 38 -15.38 -8.10 6.75
CA ALA A 38 -14.21 -7.23 6.93
C ALA A 38 -12.95 -8.00 7.35
N ARG A 39 -13.10 -8.98 8.26
CA ARG A 39 -11.98 -9.78 8.75
C ARG A 39 -11.33 -10.65 7.66
N ALA A 40 -12.13 -11.21 6.75
CA ALA A 40 -11.61 -12.03 5.66
C ALA A 40 -10.89 -11.15 4.63
N GLU A 41 -11.45 -9.98 4.32
CA GLU A 41 -10.86 -9.02 3.39
C GLU A 41 -9.56 -8.40 3.93
N ILE A 42 -9.47 -8.09 5.22
CA ILE A 42 -8.23 -7.62 5.85
C ILE A 42 -7.13 -8.70 5.78
N LEU A 43 -7.51 -9.97 5.95
CA LEU A 43 -6.55 -11.07 5.88
C LEU A 43 -6.05 -11.30 4.45
N ASP A 44 -6.93 -11.17 3.45
CA ASP A 44 -6.59 -11.18 2.02
C ASP A 44 -5.59 -10.07 1.66
N LEU A 45 -5.86 -8.84 2.12
CA LEU A 45 -4.97 -7.69 1.89
C LEU A 45 -3.58 -7.92 2.48
N ARG A 46 -3.50 -8.40 3.72
CA ARG A 46 -2.22 -8.71 4.38
C ARG A 46 -1.45 -9.83 3.69
N MET A 47 -2.14 -10.86 3.20
CA MET A 47 -1.49 -11.93 2.44
C MET A 47 -0.95 -11.42 1.12
N THR A 48 -1.71 -10.59 0.41
CA THR A 48 -1.30 -10.00 -0.87
C THR A 48 -0.05 -9.13 -0.70
N LEU A 49 -0.02 -8.27 0.32
CA LEU A 49 1.15 -7.45 0.64
C LEU A 49 2.37 -8.31 0.99
N LYS A 50 2.19 -9.38 1.75
CA LYS A 50 3.28 -10.30 2.12
C LYS A 50 3.80 -11.14 0.93
N SER A 51 2.97 -11.38 -0.08
CA SER A 51 3.36 -12.10 -1.29
C SER A 51 4.05 -11.22 -2.34
N ALA A 52 4.00 -9.90 -2.21
CA ALA A 52 4.75 -9.02 -3.08
C ALA A 52 6.24 -9.15 -2.80
N ASP A 53 7.02 -9.35 -3.87
CA ASP A 53 8.46 -9.33 -3.79
C ASP A 53 8.92 -7.87 -3.70
N PRO A 54 9.47 -7.42 -2.56
CA PRO A 54 9.89 -6.02 -2.39
C PRO A 54 11.10 -5.66 -3.26
N ASP A 55 11.83 -6.65 -3.78
CA ASP A 55 12.98 -6.46 -4.66
C ASP A 55 12.57 -6.40 -6.14
N ASP A 56 11.31 -6.69 -6.47
CA ASP A 56 10.71 -6.51 -7.80
C ASP A 56 9.82 -5.25 -7.85
N PRO A 57 10.34 -4.11 -8.32
CA PRO A 57 9.57 -2.87 -8.39
C PRO A 57 8.34 -2.96 -9.31
N GLY A 58 8.32 -3.87 -10.30
CA GLY A 58 7.15 -4.09 -11.15
C GLY A 58 6.01 -4.74 -10.39
N ALA A 59 6.32 -5.77 -9.59
CA ALA A 59 5.35 -6.46 -8.74
C ALA A 59 4.76 -5.53 -7.68
N VAL A 60 5.59 -4.67 -7.08
CA VAL A 60 5.15 -3.70 -6.07
C VAL A 60 4.28 -2.60 -6.70
N ALA A 61 4.62 -2.09 -7.88
CA ALA A 61 3.79 -1.12 -8.58
C ALA A 61 2.41 -1.68 -8.94
N GLU A 62 2.34 -2.92 -9.45
CA GLU A 62 1.07 -3.60 -9.76
C GLU A 62 0.21 -3.79 -8.50
N LEU A 63 0.83 -4.14 -7.37
CA LEU A 63 0.15 -4.22 -6.09
C LEU A 63 -0.43 -2.86 -5.67
N THR A 64 0.37 -1.81 -5.74
CA THR A 64 -0.04 -0.44 -5.40
C THR A 64 -1.22 0.02 -6.23
N GLU A 65 -1.22 -0.21 -7.55
CA GLU A 65 -2.35 0.12 -8.43
C GLU A 65 -3.62 -0.65 -8.06
N LYS A 66 -3.51 -1.96 -7.78
CA LYS A 66 -4.65 -2.79 -7.35
C LYS A 66 -5.25 -2.29 -6.02
N LEU A 67 -4.41 -1.94 -5.05
CA LEU A 67 -4.86 -1.40 -3.76
C LEU A 67 -5.52 -0.04 -3.93
N ALA A 68 -4.94 0.86 -4.72
CA ALA A 68 -5.51 2.17 -5.02
C ALA A 68 -6.88 2.06 -5.72
N SER A 69 -7.01 1.14 -6.69
CA SER A 69 -8.27 0.86 -7.37
C SER A 69 -9.35 0.33 -6.41
N ARG A 70 -8.99 -0.57 -5.47
CA ARG A 70 -9.91 -1.06 -4.43
C ARG A 70 -10.41 0.09 -3.55
N ILE A 71 -9.56 1.02 -3.13
CA ILE A 71 -9.96 2.19 -2.34
C ILE A 71 -10.96 3.05 -3.11
N ALA A 72 -10.67 3.33 -4.39
CA ALA A 72 -11.57 4.11 -5.24
C ALA A 72 -12.95 3.46 -5.38
N ASN A 73 -13.03 2.13 -5.39
CA ASN A 73 -14.30 1.39 -5.47
C ASN A 73 -15.05 1.25 -4.12
N LEU A 74 -14.36 1.43 -2.99
CA LEU A 74 -14.96 1.35 -1.64
C LEU A 74 -15.47 2.70 -1.14
N THR A 75 -15.02 3.79 -1.75
CA THR A 75 -15.47 5.15 -1.43
C THR A 75 -16.67 5.48 -2.33
N PRO A 76 -17.87 5.76 -1.78
CA PRO A 76 -19.07 6.07 -2.56
C PRO A 76 -18.99 7.40 -3.32
#